data_AF-A0A7D5R7U8-F1
#
_entry.id   AF-A0A7D5R7U8-F1
#
_cell.length_a   1.000
_cell.length_b   1.000
_cell.length_c   1.000
_cell.angle_alpha   90.00
_cell.angle_beta   90.00
_cell.angle_gamma   90.00
#
_symmetry.space_group_name_H-M   'P 1'
#
loop_
_entity.id
_entity.type
_entity.pdbx_description
1 polymer ?
#
loop_
_entity_poly.entity_id
_entity_poly.type
_entity_poly.pdbx_seq_one_letter_code
_entity_poly.pdbx_strand_id
1 'polypeptide(L)'
;MNKKIVATGVMLSVLMLSSVSMAFAQYMPTQGQTGLDDHIKLSQERVKMAQKNPSLGSGTPIFALDGVLGSMVLSIGVFGGIAAALFVKGRKGKYAAMGRG
;
A
#
# COMPACT_ATOMS: atom_id res chain seq x y z
N MET A 1 4.08 4.05 31.59
CA MET A 1 3.84 3.84 30.13
C MET A 1 2.40 4.22 29.81
N ASN A 2 2.17 5.13 28.86
CA ASN A 2 0.83 5.67 28.59
C ASN A 2 -0.03 4.60 27.88
N LYS A 3 -1.16 4.20 28.49
CA LYS A 3 -2.06 3.14 27.97
C LYS A 3 -2.49 3.39 26.52
N LYS A 4 -2.58 4.65 26.10
CA LYS A 4 -2.88 5.04 24.71
C LYS A 4 -1.79 4.62 23.73
N ILE A 5 -0.53 4.75 24.11
CA ILE A 5 0.63 4.38 23.27
C ILE A 5 0.70 2.87 23.09
N VAL A 6 0.41 2.12 24.16
CA VAL A 6 0.34 0.65 24.12
C VAL A 6 -0.80 0.18 23.22
N ALA A 7 -1.99 0.76 23.35
CA ALA A 7 -3.15 0.41 22.52
C ALA A 7 -2.89 0.68 21.03
N THR A 8 -2.29 1.82 20.70
CA THR A 8 -1.94 2.15 19.30
C THR A 8 -0.87 1.21 18.74
N GLY A 9 0.15 0.85 19.53
CA GLY A 9 1.19 -0.09 19.10
C GLY A 9 0.64 -1.49 18.81
N VAL A 10 -0.31 -1.97 19.62
CA VAL A 10 -0.98 -3.27 19.41
C VAL A 10 -1.91 -3.24 18.20
N MET A 11 -2.64 -2.15 17.97
CA MET A 11 -3.48 -2.03 16.76
C MET A 11 -2.63 -2.00 15.49
N LEU A 12 -1.48 -1.31 15.51
CA LEU A 12 -0.59 -1.26 14.36
C LEU A 12 0.03 -2.64 14.05
N SER A 13 0.41 -3.41 15.07
CA SER A 13 0.98 -4.75 14.84
C SER A 13 -0.04 -5.74 14.27
N VAL A 14 -1.31 -5.66 14.69
CA VAL A 14 -2.41 -6.48 14.14
C VAL A 14 -2.66 -6.18 12.67
N LEU A 15 -2.58 -4.91 12.25
CA LEU A 15 -2.75 -4.54 10.84
C LEU A 15 -1.61 -5.05 9.95
N MET A 16 -0.38 -5.10 10.48
CA MET A 16 0.80 -5.58 9.73
C MET A 16 0.82 -7.11 9.55
N LEU A 17 0.09 -7.88 10.37
CA LEU A 17 -0.02 -9.33 10.21
C LEU A 17 -0.77 -9.72 8.92
N SER A 18 -1.72 -8.90 8.47
CA SER A 18 -2.49 -9.18 7.24
C SER A 18 -1.67 -9.01 5.96
N SER A 19 -0.57 -8.24 5.98
CA SER A 19 0.27 -8.03 4.79
C SER A 19 1.23 -9.21 4.52
N VAL A 20 1.51 -10.05 5.51
CA VAL A 20 2.50 -11.14 5.36
C VAL A 20 1.90 -12.35 4.63
N SER A 21 0.61 -12.63 4.79
CA SER A 21 -0.05 -13.83 4.24
C SER A 21 -0.17 -13.83 2.71
N MET A 22 -0.37 -12.66 2.09
CA MET A 22 -0.49 -12.56 0.63
C MET A 22 0.82 -12.84 -0.11
N ALA A 23 1.98 -12.59 0.52
CA ALA A 23 3.27 -12.90 -0.08
C ALA A 23 3.51 -14.41 -0.22
N PHE A 24 3.06 -15.22 0.75
CA PHE A 24 3.29 -16.67 0.74
C PHE A 24 2.29 -17.44 -0.14
N ALA A 25 1.05 -16.95 -0.29
CA ALA A 25 0.05 -17.60 -1.12
C ALA A 25 0.40 -17.61 -2.62
N GLN A 26 1.19 -16.65 -3.09
CA GLN A 26 1.65 -16.60 -4.49
C GLN A 26 2.72 -17.66 -4.84
N TYR A 27 3.39 -18.22 -3.83
CA TYR A 27 4.46 -19.19 -4.00
C TYR A 27 4.05 -20.63 -3.65
N MET A 28 2.86 -20.82 -3.08
CA MET A 28 2.37 -22.15 -2.73
C MET A 28 1.77 -22.82 -3.99
N PRO A 29 2.35 -23.92 -4.50
CA PRO A 29 1.78 -24.63 -5.64
C PRO A 29 0.42 -25.22 -5.24
N THR A 30 -0.64 -24.78 -5.91
CA THR A 30 -1.99 -25.30 -5.70
C THR A 30 -2.14 -26.54 -6.60
N GLN A 31 -2.27 -27.72 -6.00
CA GLN A 31 -2.58 -29.02 -6.62
C GLN A 31 -1.52 -29.61 -7.58
N GLY A 32 -0.84 -30.66 -7.13
CA GLY A 32 -0.29 -31.72 -8.00
C GLY A 32 1.04 -31.48 -8.71
N GLN A 33 1.63 -30.28 -8.67
CA GLN A 33 2.94 -30.01 -9.27
C GLN A 33 4.04 -30.08 -8.19
N THR A 34 4.63 -31.26 -8.03
CA THR A 34 5.74 -31.51 -7.07
C THR A 34 7.08 -31.75 -7.76
N GLY A 35 7.10 -31.78 -9.10
CA GLY A 35 8.31 -32.02 -9.90
C GLY A 35 9.01 -30.73 -10.33
N LEU A 36 10.35 -30.73 -10.30
CA LEU A 36 11.19 -29.61 -10.75
C LEU A 36 10.89 -29.19 -12.20
N ASP A 37 10.57 -30.15 -13.06
CA ASP A 37 10.25 -29.89 -14.47
C ASP A 37 8.96 -29.08 -14.63
N ASP A 38 7.96 -29.30 -13.77
CA ASP A 38 6.70 -28.56 -13.80
C ASP A 38 6.91 -27.12 -13.29
N HIS A 39 7.76 -26.94 -12.27
CA HIS A 39 8.16 -25.60 -11.82
C HIS A 39 8.93 -24.82 -12.90
N ILE A 40 9.80 -25.49 -13.65
CA ILE A 40 10.55 -24.87 -14.75
C ILE A 40 9.58 -24.47 -15.88
N LYS A 41 8.67 -25.36 -16.28
CA LYS A 41 7.65 -25.04 -17.30
C LYS A 41 6.77 -23.87 -16.87
N LEU A 42 6.26 -23.89 -15.64
CA LEU A 42 5.43 -22.81 -15.10
C LEU A 42 6.20 -21.48 -15.05
N SER A 43 7.47 -21.51 -14.67
CA SER A 43 8.31 -20.30 -14.64
C SER A 43 8.54 -19.73 -16.04
N GLN A 44 8.79 -20.58 -17.04
CA GLN A 44 8.92 -20.15 -18.44
C GLN A 44 7.62 -19.57 -19.00
N GLU A 45 6.48 -20.15 -18.66
CA GLU A 45 5.16 -19.61 -19.05
C GLU A 45 4.90 -18.26 -18.38
N ARG A 46 5.22 -18.09 -17.10
CA ARG A 46 5.13 -16.79 -16.41
C ARG A 46 5.97 -15.71 -17.09
N VAL A 47 7.20 -16.03 -17.51
CA VAL A 47 8.07 -15.09 -18.24
C VAL A 47 7.47 -14.74 -19.61
N LYS A 48 6.97 -15.73 -20.37
CA LYS A 48 6.31 -15.49 -21.66
C LYS A 48 5.04 -14.64 -21.50
N MET A 49 4.25 -14.89 -20.47
CA MET A 49 3.04 -14.10 -20.18
C MET A 49 3.37 -12.67 -19.75
N ALA A 50 4.43 -12.48 -18.96
CA ALA A 50 4.93 -11.15 -18.59
C ALA A 50 5.49 -10.37 -19.79
N GLN A 51 6.21 -11.04 -20.70
CA GLN A 51 6.68 -10.41 -21.95
C GLN A 51 5.54 -10.06 -22.90
N LYS A 52 4.49 -10.89 -22.97
CA LYS A 52 3.29 -10.61 -23.77
C LYS A 52 2.41 -9.52 -23.18
N ASN A 53 2.50 -9.29 -21.87
CA ASN A 53 1.70 -8.30 -21.15
C ASN A 53 2.62 -7.43 -20.25
N PRO A 54 3.44 -6.54 -20.83
CA PRO A 54 4.42 -5.74 -20.08
C PRO A 54 3.79 -4.81 -19.03
N SER A 55 2.48 -4.55 -19.12
CA SER A 55 1.69 -3.84 -18.10
C SER A 55 1.44 -4.65 -16.81
N LEU A 56 1.70 -5.97 -16.81
CA LEU A 56 1.51 -6.86 -15.66
C LEU A 56 2.80 -7.07 -14.83
N GLY A 57 3.92 -6.45 -15.23
CA GLY A 57 5.28 -6.71 -14.71
C GLY A 57 5.58 -6.30 -13.26
N SER A 58 4.64 -5.74 -12.50
CA SER A 58 4.75 -5.63 -11.02
C SER A 58 3.40 -5.80 -10.30
N GLY A 59 2.36 -6.20 -11.04
CA GLY A 59 0.99 -6.28 -10.54
C GLY A 59 0.28 -4.93 -10.29
N THR A 60 0.99 -3.79 -10.33
CA THR A 60 0.39 -2.46 -10.12
C THR A 60 0.52 -1.62 -11.39
N PRO A 61 -0.54 -1.47 -12.19
CA PRO A 61 -0.47 -0.68 -13.41
C PRO A 61 -0.17 0.78 -13.08
N ILE A 62 0.84 1.40 -13.71
CA ILE A 62 1.21 2.81 -13.40
C ILE A 62 0.04 3.76 -13.71
N PHE A 63 -0.63 3.56 -14.86
CA PHE A 63 -1.67 4.45 -15.39
C PHE A 63 -3.11 4.02 -15.08
N ALA A 64 -3.33 2.92 -14.36
CA ALA A 64 -4.69 2.53 -13.98
C ALA A 64 -5.20 3.35 -12.79
N LEU A 65 -6.53 3.41 -12.67
CA LEU A 65 -7.21 4.07 -11.55
C LEU A 65 -6.92 3.39 -10.21
N ASP A 66 -6.75 2.07 -10.19
CA ASP A 66 -6.24 1.28 -9.04
C ASP A 66 -4.70 1.16 -9.04
N GLY A 67 -4.06 1.98 -9.85
CA GLY A 67 -2.64 1.98 -10.10
C GLY A 67 -1.83 2.87 -9.18
N VAL A 68 -0.53 2.98 -9.48
CA VAL A 68 0.38 3.88 -8.74
C VAL A 68 -0.04 5.33 -8.89
N LEU A 69 -0.46 5.77 -10.09
CA LEU A 69 -0.94 7.14 -10.27
C LEU A 69 -2.29 7.39 -9.58
N GLY A 70 -3.22 6.44 -9.64
CA GLY A 70 -4.50 6.58 -8.94
C GLY A 70 -4.33 6.68 -7.43
N SER A 71 -3.51 5.80 -6.85
CA SER A 71 -3.15 5.83 -5.42
C SER A 71 -2.38 7.10 -5.03
N MET A 72 -1.50 7.62 -5.90
CA MET A 72 -0.79 8.89 -5.68
C MET A 72 -1.76 10.08 -5.64
N VAL A 73 -2.69 10.16 -6.60
CA VAL A 73 -3.70 11.22 -6.66
C VAL A 73 -4.61 11.19 -5.43
N LEU A 74 -5.08 10.01 -5.03
CA LEU A 74 -5.88 9.85 -3.81
C LEU A 74 -5.11 10.25 -2.56
N SER A 75 -3.85 9.85 -2.45
CA SER A 75 -3.00 10.19 -1.30
C SER A 75 -2.76 11.70 -1.22
N ILE A 76 -2.42 12.35 -2.33
CA ILE A 76 -2.25 13.81 -2.40
C ILE A 76 -3.57 14.52 -2.04
N GLY A 77 -4.71 14.02 -2.53
CA GLY A 77 -6.03 14.58 -2.23
C GLY A 77 -6.37 14.51 -0.74
N VAL A 78 -6.17 13.37 -0.09
CA VAL A 78 -6.50 13.19 1.33
C VAL A 78 -5.52 13.97 2.22
N PHE A 79 -4.22 13.72 2.08
CA PHE A 79 -3.22 14.39 2.93
C PHE A 79 -3.11 15.88 2.63
N GLY A 80 -3.14 16.27 1.36
CA GLY A 80 -3.17 17.67 0.95
C GLY A 80 -4.46 18.38 1.38
N GLY A 81 -5.61 17.70 1.31
CA GLY A 81 -6.89 18.23 1.78
C GLY A 81 -6.91 18.48 3.29
N ILE A 82 -6.44 17.51 4.09
CA ILE A 82 -6.30 17.67 5.54
C ILE A 82 -5.30 18.80 5.86
N ALA A 83 -4.15 18.83 5.19
CA ALA A 83 -3.15 19.89 5.38
C ALA A 83 -3.72 21.27 5.05
N ALA A 84 -4.43 21.43 3.93
CA ALA A 84 -5.07 22.68 3.54
C ALA A 84 -6.14 23.11 4.55
N ALA A 85 -6.98 22.19 5.02
CA ALA A 85 -7.99 22.46 6.03
C ALA A 85 -7.37 22.91 7.36
N LEU A 86 -6.32 22.23 7.83
CA LEU A 86 -5.57 22.60 9.03
C LEU A 86 -4.82 23.93 8.85
N PHE A 87 -4.28 24.20 7.66
CA PHE A 87 -3.61 25.45 7.34
C PHE A 87 -4.58 26.64 7.38
N VAL A 88 -5.75 26.50 6.75
CA VAL A 88 -6.79 27.55 6.77
C VAL A 88 -7.35 27.75 8.18
N LYS A 89 -7.61 26.67 8.92
CA LYS A 89 -8.10 26.73 10.31
C LYS A 89 -7.04 27.29 11.25
N GLY A 90 -5.77 26.95 11.03
CA GLY A 90 -4.61 27.46 11.76
C GLY A 90 -4.50 28.98 11.67
N ARG A 91 -4.76 29.58 10.50
CA ARG A 91 -4.77 31.05 10.34
C ARG A 91 -5.87 31.77 11.11
N LYS A 92 -6.97 31.09 11.47
CA LYS A 92 -8.12 31.68 12.17
C LYS A 92 -8.23 31.27 13.65
N GLY A 93 -7.30 30.43 14.13
CA GLY A 93 -7.32 29.92 15.50
C GLY A 93 -6.80 30.94 16.52
N LYS A 94 -7.29 30.84 17.76
CA LYS A 94 -6.87 31.68 18.90
C LYS A 94 -5.35 31.69 19.14
N TYR A 95 -4.63 30.68 18.66
CA TYR A 95 -3.17 30.54 18.74
C TYR A 95 -2.40 31.22 17.59
N ALA A 96 -3.06 31.65 16.50
CA ALA A 96 -2.43 32.52 15.49
C ALA A 96 -2.35 33.99 15.93
N ALA A 97 -3.10 34.36 16.98
CA ALA A 97 -3.04 35.65 17.66
C ALA A 97 -2.17 35.60 18.93
N MET A 98 -1.36 34.56 19.13
CA MET A 98 -0.43 34.49 20.25
C MET A 98 0.77 35.40 19.93
N GLY A 99 0.67 36.67 20.33
CA GLY A 99 1.65 37.71 20.00
C GLY A 99 1.09 39.13 19.84
N ARG A 100 -0.21 39.36 20.11
CA ARG A 100 -0.70 40.71 20.45
C ARG A 100 -0.78 40.75 21.97
N GLY A 101 0.06 41.57 22.60
CA GLY A 101 0.12 41.74 24.05
C GLY A 101 -1.23 42.13 24.66
#